data_AF-A0A0K1EJB7-F1
#
_entry.id   AF-A0A0K1EJB7-F1
#
_cell.length_a   1.000
_cell.length_b   1.000
_cell.length_c   1.000
_cell.angle_alpha   90.00
_cell.angle_beta   90.00
_cell.angle_gamma   90.00
#
_symmetry.space_group_name_H-M   'P 1'
#
loop_
_entity.id
_entity.type
_entity.pdbx_description
1 polymer ?
#
loop_
_entity_poly.entity_id
_entity_poly.type
_entity_poly.pdbx_seq_one_letter_code
_entity_poly.pdbx_strand_id
1 'polypeptide(L)'
;MMKARTHARASAGATPARQARTPRHGERRPVARTVTRDIVRLALLLGLFVAAPVVGDIGSCGQTPEDLDAFKFFAIKAQLDCDRCTACGILSEACARACAPTLDGVAFPVGCYPLAHDGEVCLNALYAASCGAYEEYMADQGATTPTECNFCPLSEGPR
;
A
#
# COMPACT_ATOMS: atom_id res chain seq x y z
N MET A 1 -47.56 -14.94 68.23
CA MET A 1 -48.92 -14.61 67.75
C MET A 1 -49.13 -15.35 66.44
N MET A 2 -49.53 -16.63 66.41
CA MET A 2 -50.89 -17.14 66.58
C MET A 2 -51.96 -16.36 65.80
N LYS A 3 -52.26 -16.81 64.58
CA LYS A 3 -53.63 -17.18 64.17
C LYS A 3 -53.60 -18.00 62.88
N ALA A 4 -53.79 -19.31 63.06
CA ALA A 4 -54.35 -20.21 62.07
C ALA A 4 -55.82 -19.84 61.79
N ARG A 5 -56.36 -20.36 60.67
CA ARG A 5 -57.76 -20.75 60.36
C ARG A 5 -58.05 -20.47 58.88
N THR A 6 -58.75 -21.26 58.07
CA THR A 6 -59.32 -22.62 58.13
C THR A 6 -59.82 -22.95 56.69
N HIS A 7 -59.84 -24.24 56.37
CA HIS A 7 -60.55 -25.00 55.31
C HIS A 7 -61.54 -24.32 54.34
N ALA A 8 -61.52 -24.80 53.08
CA ALA A 8 -62.70 -25.45 52.46
C ALA A 8 -62.34 -26.24 51.18
N ARG A 9 -62.67 -27.53 51.17
CA ARG A 9 -62.88 -28.37 49.98
C ARG A 9 -64.27 -28.05 49.40
N ALA A 10 -64.44 -28.13 48.08
CA ALA A 10 -65.24 -29.18 47.42
C ALA A 10 -65.79 -28.78 46.03
N SER A 11 -65.82 -29.80 45.17
CA SER A 11 -66.84 -30.15 44.16
C SER A 11 -67.01 -29.31 42.88
N ALA A 12 -66.52 -29.89 41.78
CA ALA A 12 -67.26 -30.44 40.64
C ALA A 12 -68.47 -29.66 40.09
N GLY A 13 -68.44 -29.38 38.77
CA GLY A 13 -69.65 -29.04 38.03
C GLY A 13 -69.42 -28.62 36.58
N ALA A 14 -69.65 -29.57 35.66
CA ALA A 14 -70.22 -29.40 34.32
C ALA A 14 -69.45 -28.64 33.21
N THR A 15 -68.89 -29.45 32.31
CA THR A 15 -68.69 -29.17 30.88
C THR A 15 -70.00 -28.74 30.19
N PRO A 16 -69.94 -27.81 29.22
CA PRO A 16 -70.45 -28.21 27.91
C PRO A 16 -69.55 -27.80 26.73
N ALA A 17 -69.60 -28.67 25.72
CA ALA A 17 -69.63 -28.36 24.30
C ALA A 17 -68.45 -27.60 23.66
N ARG A 18 -67.42 -28.38 23.34
CA ARG A 18 -67.01 -28.65 21.94
C ARG A 18 -67.42 -27.58 20.90
N GLN A 19 -66.50 -26.69 20.57
CA GLN A 19 -66.42 -26.14 19.21
C GLN A 19 -65.06 -26.50 18.63
N ALA A 20 -65.10 -27.44 17.69
CA ALA A 20 -63.98 -27.76 16.83
C ALA A 20 -63.68 -26.55 15.94
N ARG A 21 -62.54 -25.90 16.16
CA ARG A 21 -61.92 -25.05 15.14
C ARG A 21 -60.85 -25.86 14.42
N THR A 22 -61.07 -25.96 13.12
CA THR A 22 -60.19 -26.48 12.07
C THR A 22 -58.71 -26.13 12.26
N PRO A 23 -57.77 -27.04 11.96
CA PRO A 23 -56.35 -26.74 12.00
C PRO A 23 -55.99 -25.89 10.77
N ARG A 24 -55.49 -24.67 10.99
CA ARG A 24 -54.74 -23.96 9.95
C ARG A 24 -53.32 -24.48 9.96
N HIS A 25 -52.94 -25.08 8.84
CA HIS A 25 -51.58 -25.40 8.49
C HIS A 25 -50.67 -24.17 8.66
N GLY A 26 -49.54 -24.41 9.32
CA GLY A 26 -48.28 -23.75 9.02
C GLY A 26 -48.14 -22.34 9.56
N GLU A 27 -47.35 -22.19 10.62
CA GLU A 27 -46.36 -21.13 10.58
C GLU A 27 -45.11 -21.53 11.36
N ARG A 28 -44.03 -21.69 10.61
CA ARG A 28 -42.67 -21.81 11.12
C ARG A 28 -42.38 -20.53 11.90
N ARG A 29 -41.89 -20.66 13.14
CA ARG A 29 -41.38 -19.52 13.90
C ARG A 29 -40.25 -18.85 13.10
N PRO A 30 -40.31 -17.56 12.77
CA PRO A 30 -39.20 -16.86 12.17
C PRO A 30 -38.11 -16.64 13.23
N VAL A 31 -37.07 -17.49 13.20
CA VAL A 31 -35.78 -17.19 13.84
C VAL A 31 -35.07 -16.20 12.93
N ALA A 32 -35.41 -14.92 13.02
CA ALA A 32 -34.79 -13.90 12.17
C ALA A 32 -34.87 -12.53 12.85
N ARG A 33 -34.12 -12.32 13.93
CA ARG A 33 -33.93 -10.95 14.47
C ARG A 33 -32.53 -10.63 14.98
N THR A 34 -31.64 -11.60 15.13
CA THR A 34 -30.26 -11.36 15.57
C THR A 34 -29.27 -11.23 14.42
N VAL A 35 -29.53 -11.90 13.29
CA VAL A 35 -28.60 -11.99 12.15
C VAL A 35 -28.33 -10.63 11.49
N THR A 36 -29.31 -9.75 11.42
CA THR A 36 -29.19 -8.45 10.74
C THR A 36 -28.23 -7.48 11.44
N ARG A 37 -28.14 -7.51 12.77
CA ARG A 37 -27.31 -6.55 13.52
C ARG A 37 -25.83 -6.88 13.46
N ASP A 38 -25.50 -8.17 13.45
CA ASP A 38 -24.12 -8.64 13.28
C ASP A 38 -23.64 -8.50 11.83
N ILE A 39 -24.53 -8.70 10.85
CA ILE A 39 -24.23 -8.41 9.44
C ILE A 39 -23.96 -6.92 9.22
N VAL A 40 -24.75 -6.02 9.81
CA VAL A 40 -24.53 -4.57 9.68
C VAL A 40 -23.21 -4.13 10.31
N ARG A 41 -22.84 -4.70 11.47
CA ARG A 41 -21.54 -4.43 12.10
C ARG A 41 -20.37 -4.98 11.29
N LEU A 42 -20.50 -6.18 10.75
CA LEU A 42 -19.49 -6.78 9.89
C LEU A 42 -19.32 -5.97 8.59
N ALA A 43 -20.43 -5.49 8.01
CA ALA A 43 -20.40 -4.63 6.83
C ALA A 43 -19.76 -3.26 7.10
N LEU A 44 -20.02 -2.66 8.27
CA LEU A 44 -19.39 -1.41 8.72
C LEU A 44 -17.88 -1.59 8.92
N LEU A 45 -17.46 -2.70 9.51
CA LEU A 45 -16.04 -3.02 9.68
C LEU A 45 -15.37 -3.28 8.34
N LEU A 46 -15.96 -4.07 7.45
CA LEU A 46 -15.42 -4.29 6.09
C LEU A 46 -15.33 -2.98 5.30
N GLY A 47 -16.33 -2.10 5.39
CA GLY A 47 -16.31 -0.81 4.72
C GLY A 47 -15.12 0.07 5.13
N LEU A 48 -14.65 -0.04 6.38
CA LEU A 48 -13.50 0.72 6.87
C LEU A 48 -12.16 0.22 6.30
N PHE A 49 -12.05 -1.08 5.98
CA PHE A 49 -10.81 -1.69 5.48
C PHE A 49 -10.69 -1.72 3.95
N VAL A 50 -11.80 -1.59 3.22
CA VAL A 50 -11.81 -1.67 1.74
C VAL A 50 -11.64 -0.29 1.08
N ALA A 51 -11.71 0.80 1.83
CA ALA A 51 -11.43 2.15 1.36
C ALA A 51 -9.97 2.59 1.56
N ALA A 52 -9.06 1.66 1.88
CA ALA A 52 -7.63 1.96 1.85
C ALA A 52 -7.18 2.03 0.39
N PRO A 53 -6.45 3.07 -0.03
CA PRO A 53 -5.86 3.13 -1.36
C PRO A 53 -5.01 1.88 -1.58
N VAL A 54 -5.22 1.22 -2.71
CA VAL A 54 -4.48 0.02 -3.08
C VAL A 54 -3.02 0.39 -3.34
N VAL A 55 -2.09 -0.47 -2.91
CA VAL A 55 -0.68 -0.38 -3.29
C VAL A 55 -0.62 -0.51 -4.81
N GLY A 56 -0.49 0.63 -5.51
CA GLY A 56 -0.72 0.76 -6.95
C GLY A 56 -1.23 2.15 -7.36
N ASP A 57 -1.83 2.91 -6.43
CA ASP A 57 -2.01 4.36 -6.59
C ASP A 57 -0.68 5.06 -6.24
N ILE A 58 0.17 5.26 -7.24
CA ILE A 58 1.30 6.19 -7.11
C ILE A 58 0.70 7.57 -6.87
N GLY A 59 0.70 8.03 -5.60
CA GLY A 59 0.11 9.31 -5.18
C GLY A 59 -1.00 9.23 -4.11
N SER A 60 -0.97 8.32 -3.14
CA SER A 60 -1.96 8.25 -2.03
C SER A 60 -2.09 9.54 -1.16
N CYS A 61 -1.30 10.58 -1.41
CA CYS A 61 -1.43 11.93 -0.82
C CYS A 61 -2.17 12.94 -1.75
N GLY A 62 -2.70 12.50 -2.89
CA GLY A 62 -3.42 13.35 -3.85
C GLY A 62 -2.53 14.26 -4.68
N GLN A 63 -1.23 13.97 -4.76
CA GLN A 63 -0.28 14.74 -5.59
C GLN A 63 -0.13 14.10 -6.97
N THR A 64 -0.13 14.94 -8.00
CA THR A 64 0.13 14.52 -9.38
C THR A 64 1.61 14.13 -9.52
N PRO A 65 1.91 12.95 -10.10
CA PRO A 65 3.28 12.57 -10.41
C PRO A 65 3.93 13.60 -11.31
N GLU A 66 5.14 14.04 -10.94
CA GLU A 66 5.96 14.92 -11.77
C GLU A 66 7.06 14.08 -12.42
N ASP A 67 7.24 14.21 -13.73
CA ASP A 67 8.32 13.55 -14.46
C ASP A 67 9.68 14.12 -14.03
N LEU A 68 10.68 13.26 -13.96
CA LEU A 68 12.04 13.66 -13.65
C LEU A 68 12.64 14.46 -14.81
N ASP A 69 13.03 15.70 -14.53
CA ASP A 69 13.77 16.54 -15.47
C ASP A 69 15.18 15.96 -15.67
N ALA A 70 15.41 15.33 -16.82
CA ALA A 70 16.66 14.68 -17.15
C ALA A 70 17.86 15.64 -17.06
N PHE A 71 17.73 16.86 -17.59
CA PHE A 71 18.82 17.83 -17.61
C PHE A 71 19.23 18.22 -16.19
N LYS A 72 18.26 18.58 -15.35
CA LYS A 72 18.51 18.93 -13.94
C LYS A 72 19.10 17.75 -13.18
N PHE A 73 18.51 16.57 -13.34
CA PHE A 73 18.95 15.36 -12.63
C PHE A 73 20.40 15.01 -12.96
N PHE A 74 20.74 14.89 -14.25
CA PHE A 74 22.09 14.50 -14.66
C PHE A 74 23.13 15.57 -14.32
N ALA A 75 22.77 16.85 -14.32
CA ALA A 75 23.64 17.93 -13.85
C ALA A 75 23.97 17.78 -12.35
N ILE A 76 22.96 17.57 -11.52
CA ILE A 76 23.15 17.40 -10.06
C ILE A 76 23.92 16.11 -9.78
N LYS A 77 23.56 15.01 -10.45
CA LYS A 77 24.23 13.72 -10.30
C LYS A 77 25.71 13.80 -10.66
N ALA A 78 26.06 14.45 -11.78
CA ALA A 78 27.45 14.61 -12.19
C ALA A 78 28.29 15.37 -11.15
N GLN A 79 27.74 16.45 -10.58
CA GLN A 79 28.42 17.18 -9.51
C GLN A 79 28.64 16.30 -8.27
N LEU A 80 27.59 15.61 -7.82
CA LEU A 80 27.69 14.70 -6.67
C LEU A 80 28.73 13.61 -6.89
N ASP A 81 28.75 13.02 -8.09
CA ASP A 81 29.71 12.00 -8.48
C ASP A 81 31.14 12.54 -8.48
N CYS A 82 31.37 13.74 -9.02
CA CYS A 82 32.68 14.39 -8.98
C CYS A 82 33.16 14.63 -7.53
N ASP A 83 32.28 15.16 -6.69
CA ASP A 83 32.59 15.44 -5.28
C ASP A 83 32.99 14.15 -4.55
N ARG A 84 32.27 13.05 -4.83
CA ARG A 84 32.52 11.73 -4.24
C ARG A 84 33.82 11.11 -4.73
N CYS A 85 34.07 11.14 -6.04
CA CYS A 85 35.34 10.70 -6.61
C CYS A 85 36.52 11.44 -5.98
N THR A 86 36.41 12.75 -5.81
CA THR A 86 37.46 13.59 -5.21
C THR A 86 37.65 13.27 -3.74
N ALA A 87 36.56 13.17 -2.96
CA ALA A 87 36.62 12.89 -1.52
C ALA A 87 37.17 11.49 -1.22
N CYS A 88 36.85 10.51 -2.07
CA CYS A 88 37.28 9.13 -1.92
C CYS A 88 38.62 8.81 -2.60
N GLY A 89 39.14 9.71 -3.45
CA GLY A 89 40.41 9.50 -4.18
C GLY A 89 40.29 8.50 -5.34
N ILE A 90 39.12 8.37 -5.95
CA ILE A 90 38.86 7.41 -7.04
C ILE A 90 39.33 8.02 -8.36
N LEU A 91 40.19 7.28 -9.07
CA LEU A 91 40.73 7.66 -10.36
C LEU A 91 40.19 6.69 -11.43
N SER A 92 39.15 7.12 -12.14
CA SER A 92 38.55 6.39 -13.26
C SER A 92 38.11 7.34 -14.37
N GLU A 93 37.85 6.83 -15.57
CA GLU A 93 37.31 7.62 -16.66
C GLU A 93 35.90 8.13 -16.33
N ALA A 94 35.11 7.35 -15.59
CA ALA A 94 33.78 7.77 -15.13
C ALA A 94 33.87 8.98 -14.20
N CYS A 95 34.79 8.97 -13.24
CA CYS A 95 35.06 10.12 -12.37
C CYS A 95 35.56 11.34 -13.17
N ALA A 96 36.45 11.14 -14.14
CA ALA A 96 36.94 12.23 -14.99
C ALA A 96 35.79 12.89 -15.78
N ARG A 97 34.85 12.11 -16.31
CA ARG A 97 33.64 12.62 -16.99
C ARG A 97 32.70 13.33 -16.03
N ALA A 98 32.50 12.80 -14.82
CA ALA A 98 31.65 13.43 -13.82
C ALA A 98 32.16 14.83 -13.42
N CYS A 99 33.48 15.01 -13.33
CA CYS A 99 34.10 16.30 -13.00
C CYS A 99 34.21 17.29 -14.17
N ALA A 100 33.94 16.85 -15.40
CA ALA A 100 33.90 17.70 -16.58
C ALA A 100 32.68 17.35 -17.44
N PRO A 101 31.45 17.51 -16.91
CA PRO A 101 30.27 16.98 -17.56
C PRO A 101 29.92 17.78 -18.82
N THR A 102 29.71 17.06 -19.92
CA THR A 102 29.02 17.57 -21.12
C THR A 102 27.55 17.17 -21.02
N LEU A 103 26.65 18.13 -20.83
CA LEU A 103 25.21 17.86 -20.69
C LEU A 103 24.47 17.77 -22.04
N ASP A 104 25.21 17.60 -23.14
CA ASP A 104 24.64 17.48 -24.47
C ASP A 104 24.01 16.11 -24.66
N GLY A 105 22.74 16.07 -25.07
CA GLY A 105 22.03 14.82 -25.36
C GLY A 105 21.64 14.00 -24.13
N VAL A 106 21.69 14.57 -22.92
CA VAL A 106 21.20 13.90 -21.71
C VAL A 106 19.67 13.76 -21.77
N ALA A 107 19.21 12.52 -21.90
CA ALA A 107 17.80 12.18 -21.94
C ALA A 107 17.61 10.75 -21.44
N PHE A 108 16.43 10.48 -20.87
CA PHE A 108 16.02 9.10 -20.61
C PHE A 108 15.66 8.40 -21.94
N PRO A 109 15.83 7.07 -22.02
CA PRO A 109 15.41 6.30 -23.20
C PRO A 109 13.94 6.53 -23.54
N VAL A 110 13.60 6.48 -24.83
CA VAL A 110 12.20 6.59 -25.27
C VAL A 110 11.35 5.51 -24.60
N GLY A 111 10.22 5.91 -24.03
CA GLY A 111 9.35 5.01 -23.29
C GLY A 111 9.73 4.82 -21.81
N CYS A 112 10.78 5.49 -21.33
CA CYS A 112 11.14 5.55 -19.92
C CYS A 112 10.86 6.96 -19.35
N TYR A 113 10.01 7.03 -18.34
CA TYR A 113 9.57 8.27 -17.71
C TYR A 113 9.69 8.15 -16.19
N PRO A 114 10.92 8.22 -15.64
CA PRO A 114 11.12 8.22 -14.20
C PRO A 114 10.47 9.45 -13.57
N LEU A 115 10.04 9.32 -12.32
CA LEU A 115 9.41 10.42 -11.58
C LEU A 115 10.45 11.24 -10.85
N ALA A 116 10.13 12.51 -10.59
CA ALA A 116 10.96 13.43 -9.81
C ALA A 116 11.41 12.80 -8.48
N HIS A 117 10.49 12.10 -7.80
CA HIS A 117 10.77 11.39 -6.56
C HIS A 117 11.80 10.26 -6.71
N ASP A 118 11.78 9.52 -7.83
CA ASP A 118 12.79 8.48 -8.09
C ASP A 118 14.19 9.11 -8.18
N GLY A 119 14.28 10.28 -8.82
CA GLY A 119 15.50 11.09 -8.89
C GLY A 119 16.02 11.51 -7.51
N GLU A 120 15.14 11.97 -6.63
CA GLU A 120 15.49 12.31 -5.25
C GLU A 120 16.02 11.11 -4.47
N VAL A 121 15.35 9.96 -4.58
CA VAL A 121 15.75 8.72 -3.91
C VAL A 121 17.12 8.27 -4.41
N CYS A 122 17.37 8.31 -5.72
CA CYS A 122 18.69 8.02 -6.30
C CYS A 122 19.78 8.96 -5.77
N LEU A 123 19.57 10.28 -5.81
CA LEU A 123 20.56 11.26 -5.35
C LEU A 123 20.86 11.09 -3.85
N ASN A 124 19.85 10.81 -3.04
CA ASN A 124 20.02 10.53 -1.62
C ASN A 124 20.82 9.24 -1.37
N ALA A 125 20.55 8.18 -2.15
CA ALA A 125 21.29 6.92 -2.05
C ALA A 125 22.77 7.12 -2.41
N LEU A 126 23.06 7.84 -3.49
CA LEU A 126 24.41 8.24 -3.88
C LEU A 126 25.08 9.08 -2.78
N TYR A 127 24.38 10.07 -2.22
CA TYR A 127 24.92 10.85 -1.11
C TYR A 127 25.18 10.01 0.16
N ALA A 128 24.42 8.96 0.42
CA ALA A 128 24.64 8.09 1.57
C ALA A 128 25.72 7.01 1.33
N ALA A 129 26.13 6.78 0.08
CA ALA A 129 27.03 5.69 -0.28
C ALA A 129 28.45 5.88 0.29
N SER A 130 29.08 4.75 0.63
CA SER A 130 30.47 4.69 1.07
C SER A 130 31.43 4.80 -0.11
N CYS A 131 32.71 5.08 0.16
CA CYS A 131 33.73 5.11 -0.88
C CYS A 131 33.88 3.76 -1.60
N GLY A 132 33.78 2.64 -0.89
CA GLY A 132 33.85 1.31 -1.53
C GLY A 132 32.68 1.06 -2.48
N ALA A 133 31.48 1.53 -2.16
CA ALA A 133 30.35 1.46 -3.09
C ALA A 133 30.58 2.35 -4.31
N TYR A 134 31.14 3.55 -4.12
CA TYR A 134 31.49 4.45 -5.21
C TYR A 134 32.59 3.92 -6.13
N GLU A 135 33.54 3.15 -5.60
CA GLU A 135 34.53 2.43 -6.43
C GLU A 135 33.84 1.45 -7.38
N GLU A 136 32.81 0.74 -6.92
CA GLU A 136 32.01 -0.15 -7.77
C GLU A 136 31.16 0.63 -8.79
N TYR A 137 30.57 1.76 -8.41
CA TYR A 137 29.74 2.57 -9.30
C TYR A 137 30.55 3.29 -10.39
N MET A 138 31.80 3.64 -10.08
CA MET A 138 32.68 4.42 -10.96
C MET A 138 33.77 3.58 -11.62
N ALA A 139 33.74 2.26 -11.50
CA ALA A 139 34.72 1.37 -12.11
C ALA A 139 34.72 1.50 -13.64
N ASP A 140 35.90 1.51 -14.27
CA ASP A 140 36.00 1.54 -15.73
C ASP A 140 35.48 0.26 -16.40
N GLN A 141 35.47 -0.86 -15.65
CA GLN A 141 34.92 -2.14 -16.10
C GLN A 141 34.02 -2.71 -15.01
N GLY A 142 32.86 -3.22 -15.42
CA GLY A 142 31.92 -3.87 -14.50
C GLY A 142 31.23 -2.90 -13.53
N ALA A 143 31.12 -1.61 -13.90
CA ALA A 143 30.39 -0.62 -13.10
C ALA A 143 28.99 -1.12 -12.74
N THR A 144 28.61 -0.98 -11.48
CA THR A 144 27.26 -1.28 -11.01
C THR A 144 26.43 -0.01 -10.90
N THR A 145 25.11 -0.14 -10.95
CA THR A 145 24.18 0.98 -10.73
C THR A 145 23.40 0.70 -9.46
N PRO A 146 23.31 1.66 -8.51
CA PRO A 146 22.44 1.53 -7.35
C PRO A 146 21.02 1.21 -7.78
N THR A 147 20.32 0.37 -7.02
CA THR A 147 18.94 -0.03 -7.34
C THR A 147 17.99 1.16 -7.44
N GLU A 148 18.22 2.17 -6.61
CA GLU A 148 17.51 3.44 -6.53
C GLU A 148 17.70 4.32 -7.78
N CYS A 149 18.80 4.11 -8.50
CA CYS A 149 19.16 4.83 -9.72
C CYS A 149 18.87 4.03 -11.00
N ASN A 150 18.34 2.81 -10.88
CA ASN A 150 18.04 1.93 -12.00
C ASN A 150 16.64 2.24 -12.57
N PHE A 151 16.47 3.44 -13.14
CA PHE A 151 15.17 3.95 -13.60
C PHE A 151 14.57 3.19 -14.79
N CYS A 152 15.43 2.71 -15.69
CA CYS A 152 15.03 2.10 -16.94
C CYS A 152 15.70 0.74 -17.09
N PRO A 153 15.38 -0.24 -16.22
CA PRO A 153 15.95 -1.57 -16.35
C PRO A 153 15.58 -2.11 -17.73
N LEU A 154 16.57 -2.66 -18.44
CA LEU A 154 16.34 -3.36 -19.69
C LEU A 154 15.49 -4.59 -19.40
N SER A 155 14.17 -4.40 -19.42
CA SER A 155 13.24 -5.50 -19.64
C SER A 155 13.58 -6.02 -21.04
N GLU A 156 13.94 -7.29 -21.20
CA GLU A 156 13.97 -7.91 -22.51
C GLU A 156 12.62 -7.63 -23.19
N GLY A 157 12.60 -6.70 -24.15
CA GLY A 157 11.40 -6.39 -24.91
C GLY A 157 10.92 -7.64 -25.67
N PRO A 158 9.63 -7.75 -26.01
CA PRO A 158 9.18 -8.86 -26.84
C PRO A 158 9.91 -8.77 -28.19
N ARG A 159 10.47 -9.91 -28.63
CA ARG A 159 10.96 -10.09 -29.99
C ARG A 159 9.82 -9.97 -31.00
#